data_AF-A0A022R5X0-F1
#
_entry.id   AF-A0A022R5X0-F1
#
_cell.length_a   1.000
_cell.length_b   1.000
_cell.length_c   1.000
_cell.angle_alpha   90.00
_cell.angle_beta   90.00
_cell.angle_gamma   90.00
#
_symmetry.space_group_name_H-M   'P 1'
#
loop_
_entity.id
_entity.type
_entity.pdbx_description
1 polymer ?
#
loop_
_entity_poly.entity_id
_entity_poly.type
_entity_poly.pdbx_seq_one_letter_code
_entity_poly.pdbx_strand_id
1 'polypeptide(L)'
;MYNARAQFEESISKKDVDSEKLLEFMTYLKFEHSFGDPARIQILYERAIANFPISSDLWLDYTQYLDKTFKTARIVRDAYYRATRNCPWVGELWVRYLLSLERSGGSEEELSTVFEKSLLCTFSSFDEYLNIFLTRVDGLRRRLSASTKVGEGMDYAVIRDVFQRASDYLSPHLSNTDSLLGMHSYWAHLEFKLGKDLIAARGVWERFIKISGSMLEAWRGYITWEIEMGKINEARSLYKRCYSKRFPGTGSEDICYSWVRFEREYSSLEDYDFAVKKVAPRLQELQLFRLQQESKNVGPVTNERENPTRKNAQEKRKTTPNSTDEQSPAKRQKIHLKN
;
A
#
# COMPACT_ATOMS: atom_id res chain seq x y z
N MET A 1 46.12 -17.66 10.95
CA MET A 1 45.05 -17.36 9.97
C MET A 1 44.33 -18.60 9.47
N TYR A 2 45.00 -19.60 8.85
CA TYR A 2 44.32 -20.83 8.38
C TYR A 2 43.40 -21.50 9.43
N ASN A 3 43.83 -21.58 10.70
CA ASN A 3 43.04 -22.20 11.78
C ASN A 3 41.68 -21.53 12.04
N ALA A 4 41.53 -20.21 11.82
CA ALA A 4 40.24 -19.54 12.06
C ALA A 4 39.18 -19.97 11.03
N ARG A 5 39.60 -20.15 9.77
CA ARG A 5 38.73 -20.68 8.71
C ARG A 5 38.38 -22.15 8.96
N ALA A 6 39.35 -22.96 9.38
CA ALA A 6 39.12 -24.35 9.75
C ALA A 6 38.07 -24.52 10.86
N GLN A 7 38.06 -23.63 11.86
CA GLN A 7 37.03 -23.62 12.92
C GLN A 7 35.62 -23.40 12.36
N PHE A 8 35.43 -22.49 11.40
CA PHE A 8 34.12 -22.29 10.76
C PHE A 8 33.69 -23.49 9.91
N GLU A 9 34.61 -24.08 9.13
CA GLU A 9 34.31 -25.29 8.35
C GLU A 9 33.94 -26.47 9.26
N GLU A 10 34.63 -26.64 10.39
CA GLU A 10 34.36 -27.67 11.38
C GLU A 10 33.01 -27.43 12.10
N SER A 11 32.68 -26.19 12.46
CA SER A 11 31.37 -25.83 13.03
C SER A 11 30.22 -26.08 12.06
N ILE A 12 30.38 -25.79 10.77
CA ILE A 12 29.39 -26.10 9.72
C ILE A 12 29.23 -27.61 9.58
N SER A 13 30.31 -28.39 9.65
CA SER A 13 30.28 -29.85 9.50
C SER A 13 29.75 -30.60 10.73
N LYS A 14 29.82 -30.01 11.93
CA LYS A 14 29.38 -30.65 13.20
C LYS A 14 27.90 -30.47 13.50
N LYS A 15 27.24 -29.50 12.86
CA LYS A 15 25.83 -29.20 13.08
C LYS A 15 24.97 -30.03 12.14
N ASP A 16 24.02 -30.77 12.68
CA ASP A 16 23.05 -31.53 11.88
C ASP A 16 21.85 -30.68 11.45
N VAL A 17 21.46 -29.68 12.26
CA VAL A 17 20.26 -28.87 12.05
C VAL A 17 20.52 -27.75 11.03
N ASP A 18 19.71 -27.69 9.99
CA ASP A 18 19.88 -26.76 8.86
C ASP A 18 19.80 -25.28 9.22
N SER A 19 18.97 -24.90 10.19
CA SER A 19 18.92 -23.51 10.69
C SER A 19 20.22 -23.12 11.42
N GLU A 20 20.84 -24.05 12.14
CA GLU A 20 22.10 -23.79 12.82
C GLU A 20 23.30 -23.75 11.87
N LYS A 21 23.29 -24.59 10.82
CA LYS A 21 24.25 -24.52 9.70
C LYS A 21 24.16 -23.18 8.98
N LEU A 22 22.94 -22.73 8.65
CA LEU A 22 22.70 -21.44 8.00
C LEU A 22 23.27 -20.28 8.86
N LEU A 23 23.08 -20.33 10.17
CA LEU A 23 23.65 -19.33 11.09
C LEU A 23 25.19 -19.33 11.11
N GLU A 24 25.85 -20.49 10.99
CA GLU A 24 27.31 -20.54 10.83
C GLU A 24 27.76 -20.00 9.47
N PHE A 25 27.07 -20.32 8.37
CA PHE A 25 27.36 -19.73 7.08
C PHE A 25 27.24 -18.20 7.12
N MET A 26 26.22 -17.65 7.77
CA MET A 26 26.08 -16.19 7.97
C MET A 26 27.20 -15.60 8.83
N THR A 27 27.67 -16.32 9.85
CA THR A 27 28.77 -15.88 10.72
C THR A 27 30.12 -15.91 9.99
N TYR A 28 30.36 -16.95 9.20
CA TYR A 28 31.56 -17.11 8.37
C TYR A 28 31.56 -16.11 7.19
N LEU A 29 30.40 -15.79 6.61
CA LEU A 29 30.26 -14.73 5.61
C LEU A 29 30.64 -13.36 6.22
N LYS A 30 30.14 -13.02 7.40
CA LYS A 30 30.56 -11.80 8.13
C LYS A 30 32.07 -11.78 8.40
N PHE A 31 32.66 -12.92 8.72
CA PHE A 31 34.11 -13.06 8.85
C PHE A 31 34.82 -12.78 7.52
N GLU A 32 34.52 -13.48 6.42
CA GLU A 32 35.22 -13.24 5.14
C GLU A 32 34.99 -11.82 4.58
N HIS A 33 33.81 -11.22 4.79
CA HIS A 33 33.57 -9.79 4.50
C HIS A 33 34.54 -8.86 5.21
N SER A 34 34.98 -9.18 6.44
CA SER A 34 35.97 -8.38 7.17
C SER A 34 37.40 -8.50 6.60
N PHE A 35 37.70 -9.56 5.84
CA PHE A 35 38.96 -9.71 5.10
C PHE A 35 38.89 -9.16 3.68
N GLY A 36 37.69 -9.06 3.09
CA GLY A 36 37.45 -8.37 1.81
C GLY A 36 37.96 -9.09 0.56
N ASP A 37 38.30 -10.37 0.63
CA ASP A 37 38.72 -11.19 -0.54
C ASP A 37 37.51 -11.57 -1.41
N PRO A 38 37.34 -11.00 -2.62
CA PRO A 38 36.10 -11.16 -3.36
C PRO A 38 35.88 -12.58 -3.89
N ALA A 39 36.97 -13.29 -4.22
CA ALA A 39 36.87 -14.66 -4.72
C ALA A 39 36.40 -15.60 -3.60
N ARG A 40 36.92 -15.42 -2.37
CA ARG A 40 36.50 -16.21 -1.21
C ARG A 40 35.07 -15.93 -0.77
N ILE A 41 34.68 -14.66 -0.72
CA ILE A 41 33.31 -14.26 -0.37
C ILE A 41 32.33 -14.85 -1.39
N GLN A 42 32.63 -14.77 -2.70
CA GLN A 42 31.81 -15.39 -3.74
C GLN A 42 31.71 -16.92 -3.58
N ILE A 43 32.83 -17.63 -3.39
CA ILE A 43 32.85 -19.08 -3.17
C ILE A 43 32.00 -19.46 -1.95
N LEU A 44 32.07 -18.69 -0.86
CA LEU A 44 31.30 -18.97 0.36
C LEU A 44 29.80 -18.72 0.17
N TYR A 45 29.39 -17.67 -0.54
CA TYR A 45 27.99 -17.45 -0.92
C TYR A 45 27.46 -18.57 -1.83
N GLU A 46 28.20 -18.96 -2.87
CA GLU A 46 27.80 -20.05 -3.76
C GLU A 46 27.64 -21.39 -3.00
N ARG A 47 28.51 -21.67 -2.02
CA ARG A 47 28.37 -22.84 -1.12
C ARG A 47 27.15 -22.72 -0.21
N ALA A 48 26.91 -21.56 0.39
CA ALA A 48 25.76 -21.33 1.27
C ALA A 48 24.43 -21.50 0.50
N ILE A 49 24.35 -20.93 -0.70
CA ILE A 49 23.18 -20.99 -1.58
C ILE A 49 22.97 -22.38 -2.17
N ALA A 50 24.03 -23.16 -2.43
CA ALA A 50 23.90 -24.55 -2.85
C ALA A 50 23.24 -25.43 -1.75
N ASN A 51 23.50 -25.14 -0.47
CA ASN A 51 22.88 -25.82 0.66
C ASN A 51 21.49 -25.25 1.01
N PHE A 52 21.29 -23.94 0.88
CA PHE A 52 20.07 -23.23 1.30
C PHE A 52 19.46 -22.39 0.16
N PRO A 53 19.08 -23.00 -0.97
CA PRO A 53 18.68 -22.26 -2.18
C PRO A 53 17.41 -21.42 -1.98
N ILE A 54 16.54 -21.77 -1.03
CA ILE A 54 15.28 -21.07 -0.74
C ILE A 54 15.42 -19.92 0.27
N SER A 55 16.62 -19.62 0.77
CA SER A 55 16.85 -18.51 1.69
C SER A 55 16.84 -17.18 0.95
N SER A 56 15.76 -16.40 1.12
CA SER A 56 15.62 -15.03 0.61
C SER A 56 16.79 -14.15 1.02
N ASP A 57 17.21 -14.27 2.28
CA ASP A 57 18.17 -13.37 2.91
C ASP A 57 19.58 -13.61 2.35
N LEU A 58 19.97 -14.87 2.13
CA LEU A 58 21.21 -15.20 1.42
C LEU A 58 21.25 -14.62 0.01
N TRP A 59 20.15 -14.70 -0.74
CA TRP A 59 20.07 -14.15 -2.09
C TRP A 59 20.09 -12.62 -2.09
N LEU A 60 19.40 -11.97 -1.15
CA LEU A 60 19.39 -10.51 -1.01
C LEU A 60 20.79 -9.99 -0.64
N ASP A 61 21.47 -10.62 0.32
CA ASP A 61 22.83 -10.26 0.72
C ASP A 61 23.85 -10.53 -0.41
N TYR A 62 23.79 -11.71 -1.04
CA TYR A 62 24.71 -12.08 -2.11
C TYR A 62 24.56 -11.15 -3.31
N THR A 63 23.33 -10.92 -3.77
CA THR A 63 23.10 -10.03 -4.92
C THR A 63 23.47 -8.58 -4.63
N GLN A 64 23.22 -8.08 -3.41
CA GLN A 64 23.66 -6.74 -2.99
C GLN A 64 25.19 -6.62 -2.94
N TYR A 65 25.88 -7.67 -2.49
CA TYR A 65 27.33 -7.74 -2.51
C TYR A 65 27.87 -7.74 -3.94
N LEU A 66 27.28 -8.54 -4.84
CA LEU A 66 27.65 -8.56 -6.26
C LEU A 66 27.48 -7.19 -6.93
N ASP A 67 26.34 -6.52 -6.71
CA ASP A 67 26.02 -5.18 -7.21
C ASP A 67 27.07 -4.13 -6.79
N LYS A 68 27.65 -4.26 -5.58
CA LYS A 68 28.67 -3.33 -5.04
C LYS A 68 30.08 -3.64 -5.53
N THR A 69 30.41 -4.92 -5.70
CA THR A 69 31.80 -5.38 -5.88
C THR A 69 32.17 -5.69 -7.33
N PHE A 70 31.24 -6.22 -8.13
CA PHE A 70 31.53 -6.71 -9.47
C PHE A 70 30.96 -5.79 -10.56
N LYS A 71 31.86 -5.21 -11.38
CA LYS A 71 31.48 -4.44 -12.57
C LYS A 71 30.98 -5.31 -13.74
N THR A 72 31.14 -6.63 -13.64
CA THR A 72 30.78 -7.58 -14.71
C THR A 72 29.29 -7.90 -14.67
N ALA A 73 28.49 -7.11 -15.39
CA ALA A 73 27.03 -7.23 -15.46
C ALA A 73 26.52 -8.66 -15.68
N ARG A 74 27.24 -9.50 -16.48
CA ARG A 74 26.86 -10.89 -16.72
C ARG A 74 26.77 -11.74 -15.45
N ILE A 75 27.69 -11.56 -14.49
CA ILE A 75 27.71 -12.34 -13.24
C ILE A 75 26.54 -11.93 -12.35
N VAL A 76 26.34 -10.61 -12.19
CA VAL A 76 25.25 -10.04 -11.40
C VAL A 76 23.88 -10.47 -11.97
N ARG A 77 23.73 -10.42 -13.30
CA ARG A 77 22.53 -10.85 -14.02
C ARG A 77 22.19 -12.33 -13.82
N ASP A 78 23.19 -13.21 -13.87
CA ASP A 78 22.99 -14.64 -13.63
C ASP A 78 22.58 -14.92 -12.17
N ALA A 79 23.23 -14.25 -11.21
CA ALA A 79 22.88 -14.36 -9.81
C ALA A 79 21.44 -13.90 -9.54
N TYR A 80 20.99 -12.78 -10.10
CA TYR A 80 19.58 -12.36 -9.99
C TYR A 80 18.61 -13.34 -10.66
N TYR A 81 18.93 -13.83 -11.87
CA TYR A 81 18.11 -14.84 -12.56
C TYR A 81 17.97 -16.14 -11.73
N ARG A 82 19.04 -16.57 -11.06
CA ARG A 82 19.01 -17.71 -10.13
C ARG A 82 18.22 -17.37 -8.86
N ALA A 83 18.38 -16.17 -8.29
CA ALA A 83 17.66 -15.72 -7.11
C ALA A 83 16.14 -15.73 -7.33
N THR A 84 15.67 -15.08 -8.40
CA THR A 84 14.23 -15.00 -8.73
C THR A 84 13.62 -16.35 -9.10
N ARG A 85 14.43 -17.34 -9.49
CA ARG A 85 13.97 -18.72 -9.74
C ARG A 85 13.85 -19.58 -8.48
N ASN A 86 14.69 -19.34 -7.46
CA ASN A 86 14.64 -20.10 -6.21
C ASN A 86 13.70 -19.45 -5.16
N CYS A 87 13.62 -18.12 -5.16
CA CYS A 87 12.77 -17.32 -4.26
C CYS A 87 11.82 -16.38 -5.06
N PRO A 88 10.94 -16.90 -5.94
CA PRO A 88 10.06 -16.09 -6.77
C PRO A 88 9.05 -15.23 -5.98
N TRP A 89 8.73 -15.61 -4.74
CA TRP A 89 7.78 -14.92 -3.84
C TRP A 89 8.35 -13.67 -3.14
N VAL A 90 9.56 -13.23 -3.47
CA VAL A 90 10.22 -12.06 -2.86
C VAL A 90 10.26 -10.91 -3.88
N GLY A 91 9.36 -9.94 -3.75
CA GLY A 91 9.26 -8.82 -4.69
C GLY A 91 10.53 -7.97 -4.77
N GLU A 92 11.27 -7.84 -3.67
CA GLU A 92 12.53 -7.09 -3.65
C GLU A 92 13.61 -7.69 -4.58
N LEU A 93 13.66 -9.03 -4.74
CA LEU A 93 14.61 -9.65 -5.68
C LEU A 93 14.29 -9.26 -7.13
N TRP A 94 13.00 -9.18 -7.49
CA TRP A 94 12.56 -8.73 -8.82
C TRP A 94 12.84 -7.25 -9.05
N VAL A 95 12.58 -6.39 -8.05
CA VAL A 95 12.91 -4.94 -8.10
C VAL A 95 14.42 -4.74 -8.31
N ARG A 96 15.25 -5.40 -7.50
CA ARG A 96 16.72 -5.32 -7.62
C ARG A 96 17.20 -5.88 -8.96
N TYR A 97 16.59 -6.95 -9.48
CA TYR A 97 16.92 -7.51 -10.79
C TYR A 97 16.59 -6.54 -11.94
N LEU A 98 15.41 -5.91 -11.95
CA LEU A 98 15.05 -4.88 -12.94
C LEU A 98 16.03 -3.71 -12.91
N LEU A 99 16.39 -3.22 -11.72
CA LEU A 99 17.39 -2.14 -11.56
C LEU A 99 18.79 -2.56 -12.02
N SER A 100 19.21 -3.80 -11.78
CA SER A 100 20.49 -4.33 -12.29
C SER A 100 20.51 -4.43 -13.81
N LEU A 101 19.43 -4.89 -14.43
CA LEU A 101 19.28 -4.93 -15.89
C LEU A 101 19.34 -3.52 -16.50
N GLU A 102 18.64 -2.55 -15.91
CA GLU A 102 18.69 -1.16 -16.36
C GLU A 102 20.11 -0.57 -16.30
N ARG A 103 20.82 -0.77 -15.17
CA ARG A 103 22.23 -0.34 -15.04
C ARG A 103 23.16 -1.00 -16.05
N SER A 104 22.87 -2.22 -16.47
CA SER A 104 23.64 -2.94 -17.50
C SER A 104 23.32 -2.54 -18.94
N GLY A 105 22.34 -1.66 -19.16
CA GLY A 105 21.87 -1.29 -20.50
C GLY A 105 21.03 -2.38 -21.18
N GLY A 106 20.31 -3.20 -20.39
CA GLY A 106 19.45 -4.27 -20.90
C GLY A 106 18.37 -3.78 -21.85
N SER A 107 17.95 -4.64 -22.78
CA SER A 107 16.95 -4.25 -23.78
C SER A 107 15.58 -3.99 -23.15
N GLU A 108 14.71 -3.26 -23.86
CA GLU A 108 13.34 -3.03 -23.38
C GLU A 108 12.53 -4.33 -23.33
N GLU A 109 12.81 -5.26 -24.25
CA GLU A 109 12.25 -6.60 -24.28
C GLU A 109 12.71 -7.43 -23.07
N GLU A 110 14.01 -7.41 -22.73
CA GLU A 110 14.54 -8.08 -21.54
C GLU A 110 13.85 -7.56 -20.27
N LEU A 111 13.81 -6.24 -20.07
CA LEU A 111 13.13 -5.61 -18.93
C LEU A 111 11.64 -5.94 -18.89
N SER A 112 10.94 -5.91 -20.02
CA SER A 112 9.52 -6.25 -20.08
C SER A 112 9.27 -7.72 -19.77
N THR A 113 10.08 -8.65 -20.28
CA THR A 113 9.90 -10.09 -19.97
C THR A 113 10.15 -10.41 -18.49
N VAL A 114 11.07 -9.72 -17.83
CA VAL A 114 11.31 -9.87 -16.39
C VAL A 114 10.18 -9.26 -15.57
N PHE A 115 9.69 -8.09 -15.97
CA PHE A 115 8.54 -7.45 -15.36
C PHE A 115 7.27 -8.32 -15.44
N GLU A 116 6.89 -8.79 -16.63
CA GLU A 116 5.69 -9.64 -16.77
C GLU A 116 5.85 -10.99 -16.02
N LYS A 117 7.06 -11.57 -15.96
CA LYS A 117 7.33 -12.76 -15.10
C LYS A 117 7.14 -12.48 -13.61
N SER A 118 7.54 -11.30 -13.13
CA SER A 118 7.36 -10.92 -11.73
C SER A 118 5.88 -10.78 -11.34
N LEU A 119 5.03 -10.30 -12.25
CA LEU A 119 3.58 -10.19 -12.00
C LEU A 119 2.86 -11.54 -11.93
N LEU A 120 3.45 -12.61 -12.48
CA LEU A 120 2.93 -13.98 -12.37
C LEU A 120 3.29 -14.67 -11.04
N CYS A 121 4.14 -14.05 -10.23
CA CYS A 121 4.54 -14.59 -8.93
C CYS A 121 3.53 -14.22 -7.83
N THR A 122 3.51 -14.99 -6.75
CA THR A 122 2.67 -14.73 -5.56
C THR A 122 3.51 -14.07 -4.47
N PHE A 123 3.39 -12.75 -4.32
CA PHE A 123 4.06 -11.98 -3.27
C PHE A 123 3.25 -11.96 -1.96
N SER A 124 3.87 -11.49 -0.87
CA SER A 124 3.24 -11.47 0.46
C SER A 124 2.36 -10.23 0.69
N SER A 125 2.70 -9.08 0.08
CA SER A 125 1.87 -7.88 0.07
C SER A 125 1.60 -7.33 -1.33
N PHE A 126 0.45 -6.67 -1.50
CA PHE A 126 0.15 -5.83 -2.67
C PHE A 126 1.11 -4.64 -2.82
N ASP A 127 1.76 -4.19 -1.74
CA ASP A 127 2.82 -3.18 -1.81
C ASP A 127 4.07 -3.68 -2.56
N GLU A 128 4.34 -5.00 -2.59
CA GLU A 128 5.45 -5.55 -3.38
C GLU A 128 5.17 -5.45 -4.89
N TYR A 129 3.94 -5.78 -5.31
CA TYR A 129 3.49 -5.55 -6.68
C TYR A 129 3.55 -4.06 -7.04
N LEU A 130 3.10 -3.17 -6.15
CA LEU A 130 3.20 -1.73 -6.35
C LEU A 130 4.66 -1.28 -6.55
N ASN A 131 5.60 -1.77 -5.73
CA ASN A 131 7.01 -1.42 -5.86
C ASN A 131 7.60 -1.90 -7.21
N ILE A 132 7.17 -3.07 -7.70
CA ILE A 132 7.53 -3.59 -9.03
C ILE A 132 6.97 -2.69 -10.15
N PHE A 133 5.68 -2.31 -10.08
CA PHE A 133 5.06 -1.36 -11.03
C PHE A 133 5.78 -0.01 -11.03
N LEU A 134 6.05 0.56 -9.86
CA LEU A 134 6.78 1.82 -9.71
C LEU A 134 8.19 1.71 -10.29
N THR A 135 8.93 0.65 -9.99
CA THR A 135 10.27 0.38 -10.55
C THR A 135 10.25 0.33 -12.08
N ARG A 136 9.22 -0.30 -12.67
CA ARG A 136 9.05 -0.37 -14.13
C ARG A 136 8.76 0.99 -14.76
N VAL A 137 7.85 1.77 -14.17
CA VAL A 137 7.58 3.17 -14.56
C VAL A 137 8.85 4.01 -14.47
N ASP A 138 9.64 3.83 -13.41
CA ASP A 138 10.83 4.61 -13.16
C ASP A 138 11.93 4.35 -14.20
N GLY A 139 12.11 3.09 -14.59
CA GLY A 139 12.99 2.71 -15.71
C GLY A 139 12.52 3.31 -17.03
N LEU A 140 11.23 3.16 -17.37
CA LEU A 140 10.63 3.78 -18.57
C LEU A 140 10.83 5.30 -18.58
N ARG A 141 10.66 5.98 -17.44
CA ARG A 141 10.85 7.43 -17.29
C ARG A 141 12.29 7.84 -17.54
N ARG A 142 13.26 7.10 -16.99
CA ARG A 142 14.70 7.36 -17.22
C ARG A 142 15.07 7.14 -18.68
N ARG A 143 14.56 6.07 -19.31
CA ARG A 143 14.71 5.81 -20.75
C ARG A 143 14.14 6.93 -21.61
N LEU A 144 12.89 7.34 -21.39
CA LEU A 144 12.26 8.48 -22.08
C LEU A 144 13.13 9.74 -21.97
N SER A 145 13.58 10.07 -20.76
CA SER A 145 14.41 11.26 -20.48
C SER A 145 15.78 11.23 -21.16
N ALA A 146 16.31 10.04 -21.48
CA ALA A 146 17.49 9.86 -22.31
C ALA A 146 17.15 9.94 -23.81
N SER A 147 16.09 9.24 -24.25
CA SER A 147 15.60 9.20 -25.63
C SER A 147 15.27 10.58 -26.19
N THR A 148 14.62 11.44 -25.39
CA THR A 148 14.31 12.84 -25.76
C THR A 148 15.56 13.66 -26.11
N LYS A 149 16.76 13.28 -25.62
CA LYS A 149 18.03 13.92 -25.99
C LYS A 149 18.64 13.39 -27.28
N VAL A 150 18.23 12.20 -27.73
CA VAL A 150 18.80 11.47 -28.87
C VAL A 150 17.92 11.59 -30.12
N GLY A 151 16.68 12.09 -29.98
CA GLY A 151 15.76 12.36 -31.10
C GLY A 151 14.80 11.22 -31.42
N GLU A 152 15.07 10.01 -30.91
CA GLU A 152 14.14 8.88 -30.94
C GLU A 152 13.15 9.02 -29.77
N GLY A 153 11.99 9.62 -30.03
CA GLY A 153 10.92 9.76 -29.04
C GLY A 153 10.19 8.44 -28.77
N MET A 154 10.57 7.72 -27.71
CA MET A 154 9.68 6.72 -27.10
C MET A 154 8.42 7.44 -26.60
N ASP A 155 7.24 6.81 -26.72
CA ASP A 155 5.97 7.44 -26.37
C ASP A 155 5.68 7.32 -24.86
N TYR A 156 5.26 8.43 -24.25
CA TYR A 156 4.74 8.49 -22.89
C TYR A 156 3.50 7.58 -22.69
N ALA A 157 2.79 7.23 -23.76
CA ALA A 157 1.70 6.25 -23.74
C ALA A 157 2.07 4.92 -23.06
N VAL A 158 3.32 4.46 -23.16
CA VAL A 158 3.77 3.21 -22.50
C VAL A 158 3.78 3.34 -20.98
N ILE A 159 4.18 4.51 -20.44
CA ILE A 159 4.08 4.78 -18.99
C ILE A 159 2.62 4.81 -18.54
N ARG A 160 1.76 5.44 -19.34
CA ARG A 160 0.33 5.55 -19.04
C ARG A 160 -0.35 4.18 -19.01
N ASP A 161 0.01 3.26 -19.91
CA ASP A 161 -0.44 1.86 -19.89
C ASP A 161 -0.01 1.14 -18.60
N VAL A 162 1.27 1.23 -18.22
CA VAL A 162 1.78 0.57 -17.01
C VAL A 162 1.07 1.09 -15.75
N PHE A 163 0.83 2.39 -15.65
CA PHE A 163 0.04 2.97 -14.55
C PHE A 163 -1.43 2.56 -14.58
N GLN A 164 -2.05 2.47 -15.77
CA GLN A 164 -3.42 2.01 -15.91
C GLN A 164 -3.55 0.56 -15.42
N ARG A 165 -2.67 -0.34 -15.87
CA ARG A 165 -2.60 -1.73 -15.40
C ARG A 165 -2.32 -1.82 -13.89
N ALA A 166 -1.43 -1.00 -13.35
CA ALA A 166 -1.18 -0.94 -11.91
C ALA A 166 -2.44 -0.51 -11.14
N SER A 167 -3.15 0.52 -11.62
CA SER A 167 -4.40 0.99 -11.03
C SER A 167 -5.49 -0.09 -11.07
N ASP A 168 -5.69 -0.74 -12.21
CA ASP A 168 -6.75 -1.74 -12.38
C ASP A 168 -6.50 -3.00 -11.55
N TYR A 169 -5.23 -3.40 -11.39
CA TYR A 169 -4.83 -4.54 -10.56
C TYR A 169 -4.85 -4.24 -9.05
N LEU A 170 -4.36 -3.06 -8.62
CA LEU A 170 -4.15 -2.75 -7.21
C LEU A 170 -5.34 -2.08 -6.51
N SER A 171 -6.18 -1.33 -7.23
CA SER A 171 -7.29 -0.58 -6.63
C SER A 171 -8.29 -1.42 -5.82
N PRO A 172 -8.64 -2.67 -6.21
CA PRO A 172 -9.51 -3.52 -5.40
C PRO A 172 -8.91 -3.92 -4.05
N HIS A 173 -7.58 -3.90 -3.91
CA HIS A 173 -6.86 -4.43 -2.75
C HIS A 173 -6.25 -3.33 -1.86
N LEU A 174 -5.82 -2.21 -2.44
CA LEU A 174 -5.16 -1.09 -1.78
C LEU A 174 -6.06 0.16 -1.60
N SER A 175 -7.39 0.00 -1.66
CA SER A 175 -8.33 1.12 -1.50
C SER A 175 -8.12 1.86 -0.16
N ASN A 176 -8.13 3.19 -0.18
CA ASN A 176 -7.90 4.06 0.98
C ASN A 176 -6.53 3.90 1.68
N THR A 177 -5.48 3.46 0.96
CA THR A 177 -4.10 3.38 1.48
C THR A 177 -3.23 4.56 1.00
N ASP A 178 -2.23 4.93 1.82
CA ASP A 178 -1.21 5.91 1.44
C ASP A 178 -0.35 5.44 0.26
N SER A 179 -0.10 4.12 0.15
CA SER A 179 0.57 3.49 -0.99
C SER A 179 -0.12 3.82 -2.32
N LEU A 180 -1.45 3.69 -2.37
CA LEU A 180 -2.24 3.98 -3.57
C LEU A 180 -2.32 5.50 -3.87
N LEU A 181 -2.35 6.34 -2.83
CA LEU A 181 -2.23 7.80 -2.95
C LEU A 181 -0.88 8.20 -3.55
N GLY A 182 0.23 7.62 -3.07
CA GLY A 182 1.57 7.87 -3.59
C GLY A 182 1.68 7.54 -5.08
N MET A 183 1.14 6.38 -5.50
CA MET A 183 1.11 5.98 -6.90
C MET A 183 0.35 6.98 -7.79
N HIS A 184 -0.87 7.38 -7.40
CA HIS A 184 -1.69 8.29 -8.21
C HIS A 184 -1.12 9.72 -8.23
N SER A 185 -0.57 10.18 -7.10
CA SER A 185 0.14 11.46 -7.02
C SER A 185 1.34 11.49 -7.97
N TYR A 186 2.12 10.41 -8.02
CA TYR A 186 3.25 10.27 -8.92
C TYR A 186 2.81 10.22 -10.39
N TRP A 187 1.76 9.46 -10.71
CA TRP A 187 1.19 9.41 -12.05
C TRP A 187 0.74 10.80 -12.53
N ALA A 188 -0.06 11.53 -11.74
CA ALA A 188 -0.51 12.88 -12.09
C ALA A 188 0.66 13.86 -12.29
N HIS A 189 1.73 13.73 -11.48
CA HIS A 189 2.96 14.51 -11.64
C HIS A 189 3.69 14.21 -12.96
N LEU A 190 3.71 12.95 -13.40
CA LEU A 190 4.31 12.54 -14.68
C LEU A 190 3.45 12.90 -15.89
N GLU A 191 2.13 12.80 -15.81
CA GLU A 191 1.19 13.27 -16.85
C GLU A 191 1.40 14.76 -17.12
N PHE A 192 1.55 15.56 -16.05
CA PHE A 192 1.83 16.98 -16.18
C PHE A 192 3.25 17.29 -16.72
N LYS A 193 4.30 16.68 -16.15
CA LYS A 193 5.69 17.02 -16.54
C LYS A 193 6.14 16.44 -17.87
N LEU A 194 5.74 15.22 -18.20
CA LEU A 194 6.20 14.48 -19.38
C LEU A 194 5.11 14.40 -20.46
N GLY A 195 3.89 14.02 -20.07
CA GLY A 195 2.74 14.00 -20.96
C GLY A 195 2.27 15.41 -21.40
N LYS A 196 2.60 16.44 -20.61
CA LYS A 196 2.14 17.84 -20.77
C LYS A 196 0.62 17.99 -20.80
N ASP A 197 -0.11 17.02 -20.22
CA ASP A 197 -1.57 16.95 -20.24
C ASP A 197 -2.15 17.16 -18.83
N LEU A 198 -2.61 18.38 -18.58
CA LEU A 198 -3.28 18.76 -17.34
C LEU A 198 -4.66 18.06 -17.18
N ILE A 199 -5.33 17.74 -18.29
CA ILE A 199 -6.65 17.10 -18.28
C ILE A 199 -6.49 15.62 -17.92
N ALA A 200 -5.50 14.92 -18.49
CA ALA A 200 -5.15 13.56 -18.09
C ALA A 200 -4.71 13.50 -16.62
N ALA A 201 -3.86 14.43 -16.16
CA ALA A 201 -3.44 14.48 -14.76
C ALA A 201 -4.61 14.68 -13.78
N ARG A 202 -5.58 15.54 -14.10
CA ARG A 202 -6.86 15.65 -13.37
C ARG A 202 -7.69 14.38 -13.45
N GLY A 203 -7.72 13.73 -14.62
CA GLY A 203 -8.38 12.43 -14.82
C GLY A 203 -7.81 11.32 -13.94
N VAL A 204 -6.51 11.35 -13.60
CA VAL A 204 -5.89 10.46 -12.60
C VAL A 204 -6.46 10.74 -11.20
N TRP A 205 -6.47 12.01 -10.76
CA TRP A 205 -7.00 12.41 -9.45
C TRP A 205 -8.50 12.13 -9.29
N GLU A 206 -9.32 12.43 -10.30
CA GLU A 206 -10.77 12.14 -10.30
C GLU A 206 -11.06 10.64 -10.27
N ARG A 207 -10.21 9.79 -10.87
CA ARG A 207 -10.30 8.33 -10.74
C ARG A 207 -9.91 7.88 -9.33
N PHE A 208 -8.80 8.39 -8.80
CA PHE A 208 -8.37 8.08 -7.44
C PHE A 208 -9.42 8.43 -6.38
N ILE A 209 -10.09 9.58 -6.50
CA ILE A 209 -11.17 10.01 -5.60
C ILE A 209 -12.43 9.15 -5.73
N LYS A 210 -12.70 8.50 -6.87
CA LYS A 210 -13.78 7.51 -6.97
C LYS A 210 -13.49 6.25 -6.17
N ILE A 211 -12.21 5.87 -6.02
CA ILE A 211 -11.76 4.68 -5.30
C ILE A 211 -11.57 4.97 -3.81
N SER A 212 -10.82 6.03 -3.46
CA SER A 212 -10.40 6.36 -2.10
C SER A 212 -11.05 7.64 -1.57
N GLY A 213 -12.23 8.02 -2.08
CA GLY A 213 -12.91 9.29 -1.76
C GLY A 213 -13.43 9.44 -0.33
N SER A 214 -13.26 8.42 0.51
CA SER A 214 -13.46 8.38 1.97
C SER A 214 -12.20 8.72 2.78
N MET A 215 -11.03 8.74 2.14
CA MET A 215 -9.75 9.10 2.74
C MET A 215 -9.55 10.63 2.68
N LEU A 216 -9.19 11.26 3.80
CA LEU A 216 -8.93 12.71 3.84
C LEU A 216 -7.71 13.07 2.96
N GLU A 217 -6.64 12.30 3.07
CA GLU A 217 -5.38 12.55 2.36
C GLU A 217 -5.54 12.50 0.83
N ALA A 218 -6.50 11.72 0.32
CA ALA A 218 -6.84 11.74 -1.10
C ALA A 218 -7.34 13.11 -1.59
N TRP A 219 -8.14 13.81 -0.78
CA TRP A 219 -8.59 15.16 -1.09
C TRP A 219 -7.49 16.20 -0.85
N ARG A 220 -6.72 16.07 0.25
CA ARG A 220 -5.60 16.97 0.56
C ARG A 220 -4.51 16.92 -0.52
N GLY A 221 -4.19 15.72 -1.02
CA GLY A 221 -3.23 15.53 -2.11
C GLY A 221 -3.66 16.25 -3.39
N TYR A 222 -4.91 16.05 -3.84
CA TYR A 222 -5.42 16.71 -5.04
C TYR A 222 -5.52 18.23 -4.89
N ILE A 223 -5.98 18.72 -3.73
CA ILE A 223 -6.06 20.15 -3.44
C ILE A 223 -4.67 20.79 -3.45
N THR A 224 -3.69 20.16 -2.80
CA THR A 224 -2.29 20.63 -2.79
C THR A 224 -1.74 20.68 -4.21
N TRP A 225 -1.98 19.64 -5.01
CA TRP A 225 -1.56 19.58 -6.40
C TRP A 225 -2.20 20.68 -7.28
N GLU A 226 -3.50 20.95 -7.16
CA GLU A 226 -4.15 22.08 -7.88
C GLU A 226 -3.60 23.45 -7.45
N ILE A 227 -3.23 23.62 -6.17
CA ILE A 227 -2.56 24.83 -5.66
C ILE A 227 -1.15 24.97 -6.26
N GLU A 228 -0.35 23.89 -6.28
CA GLU A 228 0.97 23.86 -6.93
C GLU A 228 0.90 24.20 -8.43
N MET A 229 -0.17 23.80 -9.12
CA MET A 229 -0.43 24.14 -10.53
C MET A 229 -0.99 25.57 -10.72
N GLY A 230 -1.15 26.34 -9.64
CA GLY A 230 -1.70 27.71 -9.66
C GLY A 230 -3.18 27.79 -10.00
N LYS A 231 -3.93 26.69 -9.86
CA LYS A 231 -5.35 26.57 -10.26
C LYS A 231 -6.28 26.73 -9.07
N ILE A 232 -6.16 27.87 -8.40
CA ILE A 232 -6.87 28.24 -7.17
C ILE A 232 -8.40 28.03 -7.28
N ASN A 233 -9.01 28.34 -8.43
CA ASN A 233 -10.45 28.14 -8.62
C ASN A 233 -10.89 26.67 -8.59
N GLU A 234 -10.02 25.74 -9.03
CA GLU A 234 -10.30 24.30 -8.94
C GLU A 234 -9.99 23.75 -7.55
N ALA A 235 -8.91 24.20 -6.90
CA ALA A 235 -8.69 23.91 -5.48
C ALA A 235 -9.91 24.32 -4.62
N ARG A 236 -10.52 25.47 -4.92
CA ARG A 236 -11.79 25.91 -4.31
C ARG A 236 -12.98 25.02 -4.67
N SER A 237 -13.06 24.53 -5.92
CA SER A 237 -14.13 23.62 -6.35
C SER A 237 -14.03 22.27 -5.62
N LEU A 238 -12.82 21.80 -5.33
CA LEU A 238 -12.54 20.61 -4.52
C LEU A 238 -12.94 20.79 -3.05
N TYR A 239 -12.56 21.90 -2.40
CA TYR A 239 -13.05 22.20 -1.04
C TYR A 239 -14.58 22.20 -0.95
N LYS A 240 -15.25 22.83 -1.93
CA LYS A 240 -16.72 22.84 -2.07
C LYS A 240 -17.32 21.46 -2.33
N ARG A 241 -16.55 20.47 -2.80
CA ARG A 241 -16.98 19.06 -2.97
C ARG A 241 -16.74 18.19 -1.73
N CYS A 242 -15.72 18.48 -0.91
CA CYS A 242 -15.33 17.62 0.21
C CYS A 242 -15.80 18.09 1.60
N TYR A 243 -16.10 19.38 1.82
CA TYR A 243 -16.46 19.89 3.16
C TYR A 243 -17.68 19.22 3.80
N SER A 244 -18.61 18.70 2.99
CA SER A 244 -19.83 18.01 3.44
C SER A 244 -19.64 16.52 3.72
N LYS A 245 -18.52 15.93 3.28
CA LYS A 245 -18.19 14.52 3.53
C LYS A 245 -17.93 14.29 5.02
N ARG A 246 -18.04 13.03 5.43
CA ARG A 246 -17.63 12.55 6.76
C ARG A 246 -16.35 11.75 6.60
N PHE A 247 -15.25 12.30 7.10
CA PHE A 247 -13.95 11.63 7.24
C PHE A 247 -13.79 11.10 8.66
N PRO A 248 -13.03 10.00 8.88
CA PRO A 248 -12.76 9.46 10.21
C PRO A 248 -12.06 10.46 11.16
N GLY A 249 -12.26 10.29 12.46
CA GLY A 249 -11.57 11.07 13.50
C GLY A 249 -11.85 12.58 13.42
N THR A 250 -10.79 13.39 13.46
CA THR A 250 -10.84 14.85 13.30
C THR A 250 -10.99 15.30 11.85
N GLY A 251 -10.83 14.41 10.86
CA GLY A 251 -10.64 14.79 9.46
C GLY A 251 -11.77 15.61 8.83
N SER A 252 -13.00 15.50 9.37
CA SER A 252 -14.16 16.31 8.96
C SER A 252 -14.07 17.76 9.45
N GLU A 253 -13.40 18.00 10.59
CA GLU A 253 -13.07 19.33 11.11
C GLU A 253 -11.82 19.87 10.43
N ASP A 254 -10.80 19.02 10.22
CA ASP A 254 -9.53 19.40 9.59
C ASP A 254 -9.73 19.94 8.17
N ILE A 255 -10.58 19.30 7.35
CA ILE A 255 -10.89 19.80 6.00
C ILE A 255 -11.65 21.14 6.02
N CYS A 256 -12.48 21.36 7.05
CA CYS A 256 -13.22 22.60 7.25
C CYS A 256 -12.28 23.75 7.63
N TYR A 257 -11.37 23.54 8.57
CA TYR A 257 -10.33 24.52 8.91
C TYR A 257 -9.36 24.76 7.74
N SER A 258 -9.00 23.70 7.00
CA SER A 258 -8.16 23.80 5.79
C SER A 258 -8.79 24.68 4.71
N TRP A 259 -10.12 24.57 4.49
CA TRP A 259 -10.82 25.44 3.54
C TRP A 259 -10.77 26.92 3.98
N VAL A 260 -11.10 27.21 5.25
CA VAL A 260 -11.05 28.58 5.78
C VAL A 260 -9.63 29.16 5.71
N ARG A 261 -8.59 28.34 5.94
CA ARG A 261 -7.19 28.74 5.79
C ARG A 261 -6.82 29.02 4.33
N PHE A 262 -7.25 28.17 3.39
CA PHE A 262 -7.00 28.36 1.97
C PHE A 262 -7.58 29.68 1.45
N GLU A 263 -8.82 30.03 1.80
CA GLU A 263 -9.40 31.31 1.36
C GLU A 263 -8.62 32.50 1.95
N ARG A 264 -8.14 32.41 3.22
CA ARG A 264 -7.27 33.46 3.81
C ARG A 264 -5.95 33.67 3.06
N GLU A 265 -5.40 32.64 2.43
CA GLU A 265 -4.11 32.70 1.73
C GLU A 265 -4.27 33.12 0.25
N TYR A 266 -5.40 32.81 -0.41
CA TYR A 266 -5.53 32.91 -1.87
C TYR A 266 -6.80 33.62 -2.40
N SER A 267 -7.71 34.14 -1.58
CA SER A 267 -9.03 34.61 -2.04
C SER A 267 -9.38 36.08 -1.76
N SER A 268 -10.52 36.49 -2.31
CA SER A 268 -11.21 37.72 -1.93
C SER A 268 -11.83 37.59 -0.53
N LEU A 269 -12.20 38.73 0.07
CA LEU A 269 -12.96 38.76 1.33
C LEU A 269 -14.34 38.09 1.20
N GLU A 270 -14.99 38.23 0.03
CA GLU A 270 -16.31 37.63 -0.23
C GLU A 270 -16.26 36.09 -0.25
N ASP A 271 -15.22 35.51 -0.86
CA ASP A 271 -14.98 34.06 -0.86
C ASP A 271 -14.70 33.54 0.56
N TYR A 272 -13.93 34.29 1.35
CA TYR A 272 -13.63 33.98 2.74
C TYR A 272 -14.90 34.00 3.61
N ASP A 273 -15.72 35.05 3.53
CA ASP A 273 -16.98 35.15 4.26
C ASP A 273 -17.97 34.05 3.86
N PHE A 274 -18.01 33.68 2.56
CA PHE A 274 -18.80 32.55 2.07
C PHE A 274 -18.33 31.22 2.70
N ALA A 275 -17.02 30.97 2.74
CA ALA A 275 -16.46 29.74 3.32
C ALA A 275 -16.75 29.67 4.82
N VAL A 276 -16.51 30.75 5.59
CA VAL A 276 -16.83 30.83 7.03
C VAL A 276 -18.31 30.57 7.27
N LYS A 277 -19.21 31.18 6.49
CA LYS A 277 -20.67 31.00 6.60
C LYS A 277 -21.12 29.56 6.32
N LYS A 278 -20.40 28.81 5.48
CA LYS A 278 -20.67 27.39 5.19
C LYS A 278 -20.05 26.44 6.21
N VAL A 279 -18.85 26.76 6.70
CA VAL A 279 -18.08 25.92 7.61
C VAL A 279 -18.58 26.01 9.06
N ALA A 280 -18.97 27.20 9.54
CA ALA A 280 -19.41 27.41 10.92
C ALA A 280 -20.55 26.46 11.39
N PRO A 281 -21.69 26.30 10.69
CA PRO A 281 -22.74 25.37 11.11
C PRO A 281 -22.29 23.90 11.04
N ARG A 282 -21.38 23.57 10.11
CA ARG A 282 -20.85 22.21 9.96
C ARG A 282 -19.91 21.83 11.12
N LEU A 283 -19.05 22.75 11.56
CA LEU A 283 -18.21 22.54 12.74
C LEU A 283 -19.06 22.38 14.00
N GLN A 284 -20.14 23.16 14.16
CA GLN A 284 -21.08 22.99 15.28
C GLN A 284 -21.76 21.61 15.27
N GLU A 285 -22.22 21.12 14.11
CA GLU A 285 -22.76 19.75 13.96
C GLU A 285 -21.75 18.68 14.41
N LEU A 286 -20.49 18.79 13.97
CA LEU A 286 -19.43 17.83 14.29
C LEU A 286 -19.05 17.85 15.78
N GLN A 287 -18.96 19.04 16.39
CA GLN A 287 -18.71 19.20 17.82
C GLN A 287 -19.83 18.58 18.67
N LEU A 288 -21.09 18.86 18.34
CA LEU A 288 -22.25 18.26 19.02
C LEU A 288 -22.27 16.74 18.87
N PHE A 289 -21.90 16.22 17.69
CA PHE A 289 -21.81 14.79 17.44
C PHE A 289 -20.70 14.12 18.28
N ARG A 290 -19.53 14.75 18.43
CA ARG A 290 -18.45 14.26 19.30
C ARG A 290 -18.89 14.20 20.77
N LEU A 291 -19.49 15.28 21.29
CA LEU A 291 -20.03 15.32 22.66
C LEU A 291 -21.10 14.24 22.91
N GLN A 292 -21.92 13.91 21.91
CA GLN A 292 -22.89 12.81 21.97
C GLN A 292 -22.26 11.40 21.94
N GLN A 293 -21.06 11.24 21.39
CA GLN A 293 -20.30 9.98 21.47
C GLN A 293 -19.60 9.83 22.82
N GLU A 294 -18.98 10.91 23.31
CA GLU A 294 -18.31 10.93 24.61
C GLU A 294 -19.29 10.64 25.76
N SER A 295 -20.45 11.30 25.79
CA SER A 295 -21.51 11.04 26.78
C SER A 295 -22.09 9.62 26.73
N LYS A 296 -22.07 8.94 25.58
CA LYS A 296 -22.49 7.53 25.45
C LYS A 296 -21.43 6.53 25.92
N ASN A 297 -20.15 6.91 25.87
CA ASN A 297 -19.04 6.07 26.33
C ASN A 297 -18.79 6.15 27.85
N VAL A 298 -19.48 7.05 28.57
CA VAL A 298 -19.20 7.40 29.98
C VAL A 298 -20.31 6.95 30.96
N GLY A 299 -21.11 5.93 30.63
CA GLY A 299 -21.96 5.30 31.65
C GLY A 299 -22.67 3.99 31.26
N PRO A 300 -23.04 3.14 32.25
CA PRO A 300 -22.93 3.36 33.69
C PRO A 300 -21.91 2.43 34.40
N VAL A 301 -21.01 3.02 35.19
CA VAL A 301 -20.33 2.34 36.31
C VAL A 301 -20.90 2.91 37.60
N THR A 302 -21.22 2.02 38.56
CA THR A 302 -21.70 2.30 39.93
C THR A 302 -22.90 3.25 40.06
N ASN A 303 -24.08 2.65 40.30
CA ASN A 303 -24.95 3.12 41.37
C ASN A 303 -25.13 1.95 42.35
N GLU A 304 -24.92 2.22 43.64
CA GLU A 304 -24.79 1.19 44.66
C GLU A 304 -26.13 0.57 45.08
N ARG A 305 -26.05 -0.59 45.72
CA ARG A 305 -27.20 -1.35 46.22
C ARG A 305 -27.62 -0.81 47.58
N GLU A 306 -28.84 -0.29 47.69
CA GLU A 306 -29.60 -0.36 48.94
C GLU A 306 -30.96 -1.03 48.72
N ASN A 307 -31.21 -2.03 49.57
CA ASN A 307 -32.44 -2.80 49.72
C ASN A 307 -32.84 -2.58 51.19
N PRO A 308 -34.13 -2.56 51.57
CA PRO A 308 -34.72 -3.86 51.92
C PRO A 308 -36.27 -4.04 51.84
N THR A 309 -36.64 -5.33 51.87
CA THR A 309 -37.83 -5.93 52.53
C THR A 309 -39.25 -5.83 51.95
N ARG A 310 -39.63 -6.94 51.27
CA ARG A 310 -40.87 -7.75 51.40
C ARG A 310 -42.03 -7.21 52.29
N LYS A 311 -43.25 -7.24 51.71
CA LYS A 311 -44.39 -8.02 52.24
C LYS A 311 -45.48 -8.22 51.17
N ASN A 312 -45.96 -9.47 51.02
CA ASN A 312 -47.15 -9.80 50.23
C ASN A 312 -48.40 -9.80 51.12
N ALA A 313 -49.51 -9.26 50.63
CA ALA A 313 -50.87 -9.64 51.03
C ALA A 313 -51.89 -9.17 49.96
N GLN A 314 -52.54 -10.14 49.30
CA GLN A 314 -54.00 -10.36 49.28
C GLN A 314 -54.97 -9.16 49.07
N GLU A 315 -56.09 -9.26 48.33
CA GLU A 315 -56.68 -10.33 47.49
C GLU A 315 -57.97 -9.80 46.79
N LYS A 316 -58.64 -10.66 45.98
CA LYS A 316 -60.04 -10.57 45.45
C LYS A 316 -60.22 -9.76 44.15
N ARG A 317 -60.43 -10.44 43.00
CA ARG A 317 -61.72 -10.97 42.41
C ARG A 317 -62.46 -9.88 41.62
N LYS A 318 -63.04 -10.05 40.43
CA LYS A 318 -63.50 -11.17 39.54
C LYS A 318 -63.47 -10.62 38.07
N THR A 319 -63.78 -11.29 36.93
CA THR A 319 -64.35 -12.61 36.55
C THR A 319 -63.92 -12.99 35.12
N THR A 320 -64.06 -14.27 34.74
CA THR A 320 -64.30 -14.78 33.36
C THR A 320 -65.61 -15.61 33.39
N PRO A 321 -66.34 -15.88 32.28
CA PRO A 321 -65.97 -16.87 31.22
C PRO A 321 -66.34 -16.39 29.78
N ASN A 322 -66.24 -17.11 28.65
CA ASN A 322 -66.41 -18.55 28.36
C ASN A 322 -65.75 -19.01 27.03
N SER A 323 -65.70 -20.35 26.86
CA SER A 323 -65.41 -21.22 25.68
C SER A 323 -65.74 -20.71 24.25
N THR A 324 -65.21 -21.22 23.11
CA THR A 324 -64.89 -22.63 22.69
C THR A 324 -63.85 -22.74 21.54
N ASP A 325 -62.99 -23.76 21.61
CA ASP A 325 -62.50 -24.74 20.59
C ASP A 325 -61.95 -24.45 19.15
N GLU A 326 -61.15 -25.46 18.72
CA GLU A 326 -60.70 -25.91 17.38
C GLU A 326 -59.58 -25.21 16.55
N GLN A 327 -58.35 -25.76 16.65
CA GLN A 327 -57.66 -26.60 15.62
C GLN A 327 -57.84 -26.29 14.10
N SER A 328 -56.86 -26.37 13.17
CA SER A 328 -55.42 -26.72 13.15
C SER A 328 -54.70 -26.07 11.89
N PRO A 329 -53.70 -26.64 11.15
CA PRO A 329 -52.37 -26.02 11.09
C PRO A 329 -51.74 -25.81 9.68
N ALA A 330 -50.42 -25.53 9.68
CA ALA A 330 -49.54 -25.13 8.57
C ALA A 330 -49.48 -26.02 7.30
N LYS A 331 -49.12 -25.40 6.16
CA LYS A 331 -48.75 -26.06 4.90
C LYS A 331 -47.23 -26.11 4.70
N ARG A 332 -46.72 -27.27 4.28
CA ARG A 332 -45.32 -27.54 3.93
C ARG A 332 -45.11 -27.59 2.39
N GLN A 333 -43.86 -27.44 1.96
CA GLN A 333 -43.43 -27.38 0.56
C GLN A 333 -43.69 -28.69 -0.23
N LYS A 334 -43.74 -28.58 -1.57
CA LYS A 334 -43.41 -29.67 -2.50
C LYS A 334 -42.40 -29.16 -3.53
N ILE A 335 -41.27 -29.86 -3.65
CA ILE A 335 -40.32 -29.75 -4.75
C ILE A 335 -40.78 -30.74 -5.84
N HIS A 336 -40.69 -30.34 -7.11
CA HIS A 336 -41.01 -31.22 -8.24
C HIS A 336 -39.74 -31.51 -9.05
N LEU A 337 -39.31 -32.77 -9.02
CA LEU A 337 -38.36 -33.32 -10.00
C LEU A 337 -39.11 -33.68 -11.29
N LYS A 338 -38.43 -33.54 -12.43
CA LYS A 338 -38.72 -34.25 -13.68
C LYS A 338 -37.41 -34.47 -14.46
N ASN A 339 -37.15 -35.76 -14.71
CA ASN A 339 -36.35 -36.43 -15.74
C ASN A 339 -35.25 -35.63 -16.45
#